data_AF-A0A357F522-F1
#
_entry.id   AF-A0A357F522-F1
#
_cell.length_a   1.000
_cell.length_b   1.000
_cell.length_c   1.000
_cell.angle_alpha   90.00
_cell.angle_beta   90.00
_cell.angle_gamma   90.00
#
_symmetry.space_group_name_H-M   'P 1'
#
loop_
_entity.id
_entity.type
_entity.pdbx_description
1 polymer ?
#
loop_
_entity_poly.entity_id
_entity_poly.type
_entity_poly.pdbx_seq_one_letter_code
_entity_poly.pdbx_strand_id
1 'polypeptide(L)'
;MTLGCGSWGGNVTSDNVSPIHLMDVKRVAFETKPVNSIAAAGPKPETKPLQHGVTRERIAALVDQFLSSKAAAEPTPLPPPPEPAAPASPVKTVIHELRPQSLTENGISREPVDFVSESDVRKAVENGEKIFVNAKTIITPAARDLGEEKEVFARL
;
A
#
# COMPACT_ATOMS: atom_id res chain seq x y z
N MET A 1 -25.09 -5.93 3.73
CA MET A 1 -23.75 -5.36 3.42
C MET A 1 -22.76 -6.51 3.46
N THR A 2 -21.91 -6.66 2.43
CA THR A 2 -20.93 -7.76 2.35
C THR A 2 -19.52 -7.18 2.46
N LEU A 3 -18.72 -7.71 3.39
CA LEU A 3 -17.35 -7.25 3.65
C LEU A 3 -16.36 -8.26 3.06
N GLY A 4 -15.41 -7.80 2.25
CA GLY A 4 -14.32 -8.64 1.75
C GLY A 4 -13.26 -8.88 2.81
N CYS A 5 -12.76 -10.11 2.93
CA CYS A 5 -11.63 -10.46 3.82
C CYS A 5 -10.28 -10.54 3.07
N GLY A 6 -10.25 -10.19 1.78
CA GLY A 6 -9.04 -10.24 0.95
C GLY A 6 -8.53 -11.65 0.67
N SER A 7 -7.39 -11.74 -0.01
CA SER A 7 -6.80 -13.01 -0.46
C SER A 7 -6.44 -13.94 0.70
N TRP A 8 -6.09 -13.38 1.87
CA TRP A 8 -5.82 -14.16 3.08
C TRP A 8 -7.04 -14.96 3.55
N GLY A 9 -8.25 -14.42 3.36
CA GLY A 9 -9.50 -15.11 3.63
C GLY A 9 -10.09 -15.87 2.45
N GLY A 10 -9.35 -15.99 1.34
CA GLY A 10 -9.82 -16.65 0.12
C GLY A 10 -10.74 -15.80 -0.76
N ASN A 11 -10.86 -14.49 -0.51
CA ASN A 11 -11.67 -13.57 -1.30
C ASN A 11 -10.82 -12.78 -2.31
N VAL A 12 -11.39 -12.44 -3.46
CA VAL A 12 -10.69 -11.64 -4.50
C VAL A 12 -10.50 -10.17 -4.12
N THR A 13 -11.34 -9.65 -3.22
CA THR A 13 -11.28 -8.26 -2.73
C THR A 13 -11.42 -8.21 -1.20
N SER A 14 -10.81 -7.20 -0.59
CA SER A 14 -10.98 -6.80 0.81
C SER A 14 -11.99 -5.66 1.01
N ASP A 15 -12.58 -5.16 -0.08
CA ASP A 15 -13.45 -3.99 -0.05
C ASP A 15 -14.85 -4.34 0.47
N ASN A 16 -15.58 -3.32 0.90
CA ASN A 16 -17.02 -3.44 1.16
C ASN A 16 -17.74 -3.51 -0.19
N VAL A 17 -18.38 -4.65 -0.45
CA VAL A 17 -19.04 -4.90 -1.73
C VAL A 17 -20.18 -3.90 -1.94
N SER A 18 -20.14 -3.26 -3.09
CA SER A 18 -21.04 -2.21 -3.55
C SER A 18 -21.33 -2.39 -5.05
N PRO A 19 -22.32 -1.69 -5.65
CA PRO A 19 -22.75 -1.92 -7.04
C PRO A 19 -21.64 -1.86 -8.11
N ILE A 20 -20.55 -1.13 -7.87
CA ILE A 20 -19.41 -1.07 -8.81
C ILE A 20 -18.75 -2.44 -9.03
N HIS A 21 -18.82 -3.33 -8.03
CA HIS A 21 -18.27 -4.69 -8.13
C HIS A 21 -19.14 -5.63 -8.98
N LEU A 22 -20.33 -5.18 -9.40
CA LEU A 22 -21.28 -5.94 -10.20
C LEU A 22 -21.34 -5.47 -11.66
N MET A 23 -20.46 -4.54 -12.05
CA MET A 23 -20.44 -3.97 -13.39
C MET A 23 -19.03 -4.00 -13.98
N ASP A 24 -18.93 -4.48 -15.21
CA ASP A 24 -17.68 -4.43 -15.96
C ASP A 24 -17.43 -3.04 -16.55
N VAL A 25 -16.15 -2.66 -16.66
CA VAL A 25 -15.73 -1.41 -17.31
C VAL A 25 -15.20 -1.71 -18.70
N LYS A 26 -15.97 -1.35 -19.73
CA LYS A 26 -15.51 -1.40 -21.13
C LYS A 26 -14.66 -0.17 -21.44
N ARG A 27 -13.37 -0.36 -21.73
CA ARG A 27 -12.45 0.72 -22.11
C ARG A 27 -12.34 0.80 -23.65
N VAL A 28 -12.64 1.97 -24.21
CA VAL A 28 -12.37 2.29 -25.62
C VAL A 28 -11.05 3.05 -25.65
N ALA A 29 -10.05 2.49 -26.32
CA ALA A 29 -8.72 3.08 -26.43
C ALA A 29 -8.25 3.06 -27.89
N PHE A 30 -7.50 4.10 -28.27
CA PHE A 30 -6.86 4.23 -29.57
C PHE A 30 -5.36 3.98 -29.43
N GLU A 31 -4.73 3.53 -30.52
CA GLU A 31 -3.29 3.27 -30.56
C GLU A 31 -2.50 4.58 -30.36
N THR A 32 -1.58 4.59 -29.39
CA THR A 32 -0.70 5.75 -29.12
C THR A 32 0.78 5.47 -29.45
N LYS A 33 1.15 4.20 -29.58
CA LYS A 33 2.52 3.76 -29.89
C LYS A 33 2.47 2.58 -30.88
N PRO A 34 2.88 2.78 -32.14
CA PRO A 34 2.80 1.73 -33.16
C PRO A 34 3.82 0.62 -32.92
N VAL A 35 3.33 -0.60 -32.76
CA VAL A 35 4.17 -1.81 -32.61
C VAL A 35 4.78 -2.22 -33.96
N ASN A 36 4.08 -1.92 -35.06
CA ASN A 36 4.57 -2.07 -36.42
C ASN A 36 5.17 -0.77 -36.97
N SER A 37 5.88 -0.01 -36.15
CA SER A 37 6.80 0.96 -36.74
C SER A 37 7.84 0.13 -37.50
N ILE A 38 7.75 0.13 -38.83
CA ILE A 38 8.88 -0.23 -39.67
C ILE A 38 9.97 0.70 -39.16
N ALA A 39 10.89 0.16 -38.37
CA ALA A 39 12.08 0.87 -37.98
C ALA A 39 12.66 1.36 -39.31
N ALA A 40 12.58 2.67 -39.55
CA ALA A 40 13.38 3.31 -40.57
C ALA A 40 14.79 2.77 -40.33
N ALA A 41 15.27 1.99 -41.30
CA ALA A 41 16.34 1.04 -41.16
C ALA A 41 17.42 1.49 -40.16
N GLY A 42 17.34 0.98 -38.93
CA GLY A 42 18.55 0.84 -38.12
C GLY A 42 19.52 -0.04 -38.92
N PRO A 43 20.84 0.19 -38.85
CA PRO A 43 21.80 -0.58 -39.63
C PRO A 43 21.54 -2.06 -39.40
N LYS A 44 21.15 -2.77 -40.47
CA LYS A 44 21.01 -4.23 -40.47
C LYS A 44 22.32 -4.78 -39.89
N PRO A 45 22.30 -5.62 -38.84
CA PRO A 45 23.49 -6.38 -38.52
C PRO A 45 23.84 -7.21 -39.75
N GLU A 46 25.04 -6.98 -40.28
CA GLU A 46 25.59 -7.81 -41.35
C GLU A 46 25.55 -9.26 -40.88
N THR A 47 24.66 -10.05 -41.47
CA THR A 47 24.69 -11.50 -41.33
C THR A 47 25.97 -12.00 -41.99
N LYS A 48 27.03 -12.13 -41.19
CA LYS A 48 28.09 -13.09 -41.50
C LYS A 48 27.41 -14.45 -41.71
N PRO A 49 27.69 -15.16 -42.81
CA PRO A 49 27.09 -16.46 -43.05
C PRO A 49 27.40 -17.37 -41.86
N LEU A 50 26.35 -17.89 -41.23
CA LEU A 50 26.43 -18.93 -40.21
C LEU A 50 27.01 -20.18 -40.86
N GLN A 51 28.33 -20.33 -40.76
CA GLN A 51 28.95 -21.59 -41.08
C GLN A 51 28.96 -22.48 -39.83
N HIS A 52 28.53 -23.72 -40.05
CA HIS A 52 28.74 -24.95 -39.28
C HIS A 52 27.61 -25.38 -38.33
N GLY A 53 27.23 -26.65 -38.49
CA GLY A 53 26.26 -27.34 -37.66
C GLY A 53 26.58 -27.20 -36.17
N VAL A 54 25.54 -27.08 -35.37
CA VAL A 54 25.65 -26.92 -33.92
C VAL A 54 26.22 -28.21 -33.34
N THR A 55 27.53 -28.23 -33.08
CA THR A 55 28.18 -29.33 -32.37
C THR A 55 28.16 -29.07 -30.86
N ARG A 56 28.14 -30.15 -30.07
CA ARG A 56 28.06 -30.07 -28.60
C ARG A 56 29.23 -29.31 -28.00
N GLU A 57 30.40 -29.40 -28.63
CA GLU A 57 31.64 -28.74 -28.22
C GLU A 57 31.52 -27.22 -28.37
N ARG A 58 30.83 -26.74 -29.42
CA ARG A 58 30.60 -25.31 -29.63
C ARG A 58 29.64 -24.73 -28.59
N ILE A 59 28.61 -25.48 -28.21
CA ILE A 59 27.68 -25.09 -27.15
C ILE A 59 28.42 -25.01 -25.81
N ALA A 60 29.23 -26.02 -25.48
CA ALA A 60 30.01 -26.05 -24.23
C ALA A 60 30.92 -24.82 -24.11
N ALA A 61 31.67 -24.48 -25.17
CA ALA A 61 32.53 -23.31 -25.18
C ALA A 61 31.75 -21.98 -24.99
N LEU A 62 30.53 -21.87 -25.55
CA LEU A 62 29.68 -20.69 -25.37
C LEU A 62 29.14 -20.61 -23.94
N VAL A 63 28.78 -21.73 -23.33
CA VAL A 63 28.33 -21.80 -21.93
C VAL A 63 29.48 -21.42 -21.00
N ASP A 64 30.68 -21.93 -21.22
CA ASP A 64 31.86 -21.59 -20.41
C ASP A 64 32.21 -20.10 -20.52
N GLN A 65 32.13 -19.52 -21.72
CA GLN A 65 32.31 -18.08 -21.94
C GLN A 65 31.26 -17.25 -21.19
N PHE A 66 30.00 -17.70 -21.18
CA PHE A 66 28.90 -17.04 -20.49
C PHE A 66 29.00 -17.15 -18.96
N LEU A 67 29.36 -18.33 -18.44
CA LEU A 67 29.58 -18.53 -17.01
C LEU A 67 30.79 -17.72 -16.52
N SER A 68 31.84 -17.62 -17.33
CA SER A 68 33.01 -16.79 -17.01
C SER A 68 32.67 -15.30 -16.99
N SER A 69 31.88 -14.80 -17.95
CA SER A 69 31.46 -13.40 -17.96
C SER A 69 30.52 -13.07 -16.81
N LYS A 70 29.66 -14.02 -16.42
CA LYS A 70 28.71 -13.86 -15.31
C LYS A 70 29.37 -14.04 -13.93
N ALA A 71 30.45 -14.81 -13.84
CA ALA A 71 31.25 -14.98 -12.62
C ALA A 71 32.23 -13.81 -12.39
N ALA A 72 32.74 -13.20 -13.47
CA ALA A 72 33.54 -11.96 -13.41
C ALA A 72 32.68 -10.72 -13.12
N ALA A 73 31.37 -10.80 -13.36
CA ALA A 73 30.41 -9.86 -12.82
C ALA A 73 30.16 -10.18 -11.34
N GLU A 74 31.11 -9.82 -10.48
CA GLU A 74 30.82 -9.71 -9.05
C GLU A 74 29.61 -8.79 -8.87
N PRO A 75 28.70 -9.11 -7.94
CA PRO A 75 27.66 -8.16 -7.56
C PRO A 75 28.38 -6.94 -6.99
N THR A 76 28.48 -5.87 -7.79
CA THR A 76 28.79 -4.54 -7.26
C THR A 76 27.93 -4.36 -6.01
N PRO A 77 28.52 -4.03 -4.85
CA PRO A 77 27.75 -3.70 -3.67
C PRO A 77 26.71 -2.69 -4.11
N LEU A 78 25.44 -3.06 -3.92
CA LEU A 78 24.34 -2.13 -4.11
C LEU A 78 24.75 -0.84 -3.39
N PRO A 79 24.70 0.33 -4.05
CA PRO A 79 24.86 1.58 -3.32
C PRO A 79 23.90 1.55 -2.12
N PRO A 80 24.31 2.06 -0.94
CA PRO A 80 23.42 2.10 0.21
C PRO A 80 22.09 2.69 -0.24
N PRO A 81 20.95 2.11 0.20
CA PRO A 81 19.64 2.60 -0.19
C PRO A 81 19.62 4.11 0.03
N PRO A 82 19.11 4.89 -0.94
CA PRO A 82 18.98 6.33 -0.74
C PRO A 82 18.17 6.52 0.55
N GLU A 83 18.80 7.19 1.50
CA GLU A 83 18.15 7.72 2.69
C GLU A 83 16.85 8.39 2.24
N PRO A 84 15.70 8.12 2.89
CA PRO A 84 14.43 8.63 2.43
C PRO A 84 14.47 10.16 2.46
N ALA A 85 14.73 10.75 1.30
CA ALA A 85 14.46 12.14 1.03
C ALA A 85 12.98 12.35 1.29
N ALA A 86 12.69 13.04 2.39
CA ALA A 86 11.36 13.51 2.72
C ALA A 86 10.78 14.19 1.47
N PRO A 87 9.59 13.80 0.97
CA PRO A 87 8.91 14.62 0.00
C PRO A 87 8.54 15.92 0.70
N ALA A 88 9.27 16.99 0.39
CA ALA A 88 8.78 18.35 0.56
C ALA A 88 7.47 18.45 -0.23
N SER A 89 6.35 18.26 0.46
CA SER A 89 5.03 18.57 -0.04
C SER A 89 4.79 20.06 0.20
N PRO A 90 4.70 20.93 -0.82
CA PRO A 90 4.11 22.24 -0.63
C PRO A 90 2.60 22.08 -0.75
N VAL A 91 1.99 21.36 0.19
CA VAL A 91 0.57 21.57 0.49
C VAL A 91 0.57 22.27 1.82
N LYS A 92 0.45 23.60 1.74
CA LYS A 92 0.27 24.50 2.86
C LYS A 92 -1.13 24.26 3.42
N THR A 93 -1.34 23.12 4.06
CA THR A 93 -2.52 22.91 4.89
C THR A 93 -2.24 23.66 6.17
N VAL A 94 -2.84 24.85 6.28
CA VAL A 94 -2.86 25.66 7.48
C VAL A 94 -3.50 24.81 8.59
N ILE A 95 -2.69 24.13 9.39
CA ILE A 95 -3.11 23.61 10.67
C ILE A 95 -3.21 24.83 11.56
N HIS A 96 -4.41 25.38 11.71
CA HIS A 96 -4.71 26.17 12.89
C HIS A 96 -4.69 25.18 14.06
N GLU A 97 -3.56 25.10 14.78
CA GLU A 97 -3.48 24.52 16.11
C GLU A 97 -4.34 25.38 17.06
N LEU A 98 -5.65 25.18 17.01
CA LEU A 98 -6.52 25.59 18.09
C LEU A 98 -6.44 24.48 19.15
N ARG A 99 -5.41 24.55 19.98
CA ARG A 99 -5.35 23.84 21.27
C ARG A 99 -6.47 24.40 22.16
N PRO A 100 -7.55 23.66 22.45
CA PRO A 100 -8.49 24.07 23.48
C PRO A 100 -7.81 23.81 24.82
N GLN A 101 -7.78 24.85 25.65
CA GLN A 101 -7.21 24.84 26.99
C GLN A 101 -7.98 23.82 27.86
N SER A 102 -7.25 22.88 28.45
CA SER A 102 -7.78 21.91 29.39
C SER A 102 -8.12 22.60 30.72
N LEU A 103 -9.38 22.48 31.14
CA LEU A 103 -9.78 22.78 32.52
C LEU A 103 -9.62 21.50 33.33
N THR A 104 -8.57 21.48 34.15
CA THR A 104 -8.30 20.44 35.14
C THR A 104 -9.17 20.66 36.37
N GLU A 105 -10.06 19.71 36.67
CA GLU A 105 -10.50 19.47 38.04
C GLU A 105 -10.64 17.96 38.29
N ASN A 106 -9.89 17.49 39.30
CA ASN A 106 -9.86 16.14 39.87
C ASN A 106 -9.10 15.06 39.09
N GLY A 107 -7.77 15.19 38.99
CA GLY A 107 -6.78 14.08 39.09
C GLY A 107 -6.85 12.89 38.12
N ILE A 108 -7.79 12.87 37.19
CA ILE A 108 -7.94 11.87 36.14
C ILE A 108 -7.83 12.65 34.84
N SER A 109 -6.87 12.31 33.97
CA SER A 109 -6.73 12.96 32.67
C SER A 109 -7.95 12.64 31.81
N ARG A 110 -8.97 13.51 31.87
CA ARG A 110 -10.16 13.44 31.03
C ARG A 110 -9.87 14.06 29.67
N GLU A 111 -8.90 13.50 28.96
CA GLU A 111 -8.63 13.91 27.59
C GLU A 111 -9.64 13.20 26.66
N PRO A 112 -10.48 13.94 25.93
CA PRO A 112 -11.36 13.33 24.96
C PRO A 112 -10.50 12.68 23.86
N VAL A 113 -10.81 11.42 23.56
CA VAL A 113 -10.09 10.68 22.53
C VAL A 113 -10.60 11.11 21.16
N ASP A 114 -9.69 11.27 20.19
CA ASP A 114 -10.05 11.70 18.83
C ASP A 114 -10.64 10.58 17.97
N PHE A 115 -10.28 9.31 18.23
CA PHE A 115 -10.74 8.14 17.48
C PHE A 115 -11.00 6.93 18.40
N VAL A 116 -12.09 6.19 18.18
CA VAL A 116 -12.44 5.00 18.96
C VAL A 116 -12.78 3.81 18.05
N SER A 117 -12.08 2.69 18.23
CA SER A 117 -12.37 1.41 17.57
C SER A 117 -13.13 0.44 18.48
N GLU A 118 -13.71 -0.62 17.90
CA GLU A 118 -14.45 -1.65 18.67
C GLU A 118 -13.55 -2.33 19.71
N SER A 119 -12.29 -2.60 19.33
CA SER A 119 -11.28 -3.19 20.21
C SER A 119 -10.99 -2.30 21.41
N ASP A 120 -10.97 -0.98 21.24
CA ASP A 120 -10.70 -0.04 22.33
C ASP A 120 -11.86 -0.02 23.32
N VAL A 121 -13.10 -0.06 22.81
CA VAL A 121 -14.30 -0.20 23.65
C VAL A 121 -14.26 -1.51 24.43
N ARG A 122 -13.92 -2.63 23.78
CA ARG A 122 -13.84 -3.94 24.45
C ARG A 122 -12.81 -3.94 25.59
N LYS A 123 -11.62 -3.37 25.36
CA LYS A 123 -10.59 -3.23 26.39
C LYS A 123 -11.05 -2.34 27.54
N ALA A 124 -11.71 -1.22 27.23
CA ALA A 124 -12.23 -0.32 28.24
C ALA A 124 -13.29 -1.02 29.12
N VAL A 125 -14.16 -1.84 28.53
CA VAL A 125 -15.12 -2.68 29.28
C VAL A 125 -14.40 -3.68 30.18
N GLU A 126 -13.42 -4.41 29.65
CA GLU A 126 -12.64 -5.40 30.41
C GLU A 126 -11.89 -4.77 31.59
N ASN A 127 -11.36 -3.56 31.40
CA ASN A 127 -10.63 -2.81 32.42
C ASN A 127 -11.56 -2.00 33.36
N GLY A 128 -12.86 -1.91 33.06
CA GLY A 128 -13.80 -1.06 33.79
C GLY A 128 -13.53 0.45 33.64
N GLU A 129 -12.86 0.86 32.56
CA GLU A 129 -12.51 2.24 32.27
C GLU A 129 -13.56 2.90 31.37
N LYS A 130 -13.72 4.22 31.49
CA LYS A 130 -14.62 5.01 30.64
C LYS A 130 -13.84 5.74 29.56
N ILE A 131 -14.38 5.75 28.34
CA ILE A 131 -13.80 6.48 27.22
C ILE A 131 -14.46 7.85 27.15
N PHE A 132 -13.66 8.91 27.32
CA PHE A 132 -14.14 10.27 27.19
C PHE A 132 -14.25 10.65 25.71
N VAL A 133 -15.44 11.04 25.26
CA VAL A 133 -15.72 11.37 23.87
C VAL A 133 -16.35 12.75 23.75
N ASN A 134 -16.00 13.49 22.70
CA ASN A 134 -16.58 14.79 22.37
C ASN A 134 -17.36 14.69 21.03
N ALA A 135 -17.98 15.78 20.59
CA ALA A 135 -18.72 15.81 19.33
C ALA A 135 -17.84 15.61 18.07
N LYS A 136 -16.52 15.77 18.21
CA LYS A 136 -15.52 15.63 17.13
C LYS A 136 -14.88 14.23 17.11
N THR A 137 -15.05 13.43 18.16
CA THR A 137 -14.51 12.08 18.27
C THR A 137 -15.08 11.19 17.17
N ILE A 138 -14.20 10.57 16.39
CA ILE A 138 -14.55 9.64 15.33
C ILE A 138 -14.75 8.26 15.95
N ILE A 139 -15.98 7.76 15.95
CA ILE A 139 -16.35 6.46 16.52
C ILE A 139 -16.75 5.53 15.38
N THR A 140 -16.11 4.36 15.26
CA THR A 140 -16.51 3.35 14.27
C THR A 140 -17.92 2.81 14.59
N PRO A 141 -18.72 2.38 13.60
CA PRO A 141 -20.09 1.89 13.85
C PRO A 141 -20.15 0.79 14.91
N ALA A 142 -19.28 -0.22 14.84
CA ALA A 142 -19.23 -1.30 15.82
C ALA A 142 -18.83 -0.82 17.23
N ALA A 143 -17.94 0.19 17.34
CA ALA A 143 -17.57 0.79 18.62
C ALA A 143 -18.74 1.55 19.25
N ARG A 144 -19.55 2.24 18.42
CA ARG A 144 -20.75 2.94 18.88
C ARG A 144 -21.75 1.96 19.46
N ASP A 145 -22.07 0.91 18.72
CA ASP A 145 -23.07 -0.09 19.14
C ASP A 145 -22.65 -0.77 20.47
N LEU A 146 -21.39 -1.22 20.56
CA LEU A 146 -20.88 -1.88 21.76
C LEU A 146 -20.75 -0.92 22.95
N GLY A 147 -20.32 0.31 22.71
CA GLY A 147 -20.09 1.30 23.76
C GLY A 147 -21.38 1.91 24.31
N GLU A 148 -22.44 1.96 23.50
CA GLU A 148 -23.80 2.32 23.95
C GLU A 148 -24.44 1.17 24.75
N GLU A 149 -24.27 -0.09 24.33
CA GLU A 149 -24.77 -1.26 25.08
C GLU A 149 -24.13 -1.38 26.47
N LYS A 150 -22.82 -1.11 26.57
CA LYS A 150 -22.04 -1.26 27.80
C LYS A 150 -21.88 0.05 28.60
N GLU A 151 -22.50 1.14 28.15
CA GLU A 151 -22.44 2.48 28.77
C GLU A 151 -21.01 2.99 29.10
N VAL A 152 -20.07 2.73 28.18
CA VAL A 152 -18.63 3.00 28.38
C VAL A 152 -18.26 4.45 28.07
N PHE A 153 -19.06 5.12 27.23
CA PHE A 153 -18.78 6.48 26.80
C PHE A 153 -19.15 7.52 27.86
N ALA A 154 -18.21 8.37 28.23
CA ALA A 154 -18.42 9.55 29.04
C ALA A 154 -18.31 10.80 28.14
N ARG A 155 -19.44 11.48 27.89
CA ARG A 155 -19.43 12.69 27.06
C ARG A 155 -18.93 13.88 27.90
N LEU A 156 -17.99 14.64 27.33
CA LEU A 156 -17.48 15.90 27.87
C LEU A 156 -18.19 17.10 27.23
#